data_AF-A0A1Q5P8G6-F1
#
_entry.id   AF-A0A1Q5P8G6-F1
#
_cell.length_a   1.000
_cell.length_b   1.000
_cell.length_c   1.000
_cell.angle_alpha   90.00
_cell.angle_beta   90.00
_cell.angle_gamma   90.00
#
_symmetry.space_group_name_H-M   'P 1'
#
loop_
_entity.id
_entity.type
_entity.pdbx_description
1 polymer ?
#
loop_
_entity_poly.entity_id
_entity_poly.type
_entity_poly.pdbx_seq_one_letter_code
_entity_poly.pdbx_strand_id
1 'polypeptide(L)' 'MVQKGVGGELGEDLDQGIRRISVAGFVILRGHFGPKLVQELSKKWGIPKNFMFIGSPGDHFPYGLQEMGGVRLVI' A
#
# COMPACT_ATOMS: atom_id res chain seq x y z
N MET A 1 -5.36 56.73 8.98
CA MET A 1 -6.00 55.89 7.95
C MET A 1 -5.20 54.59 7.88
N VAL A 2 -5.45 53.66 8.80
CA VAL A 2 -6.21 52.40 8.63
C VAL A 2 -5.54 51.40 7.67
N GLN A 3 -4.84 50.44 8.31
CA GLN A 3 -4.52 49.03 8.02
C GLN A 3 -4.72 48.40 6.62
N LYS A 4 -3.73 47.59 6.21
CA LYS A 4 -3.76 46.13 5.87
C LYS A 4 -2.58 45.81 4.91
N GLY A 5 -1.88 44.67 4.95
CA GLY A 5 -2.23 43.39 5.53
C GLY A 5 -1.02 42.64 6.10
N VAL A 6 -1.38 41.82 7.08
CA VAL A 6 -0.60 40.90 7.89
C VAL A 6 0.15 39.91 6.99
N GLY A 7 1.42 39.68 7.28
CA GLY A 7 2.17 38.55 6.73
C GLY A 7 1.40 37.28 7.05
N GLY A 8 0.89 36.63 6.01
CA GLY A 8 0.16 35.38 6.16
C GLY A 8 1.11 34.32 6.67
N GLU A 9 0.99 34.00 7.96
CA GLU A 9 1.34 32.69 8.48
C GLU A 9 0.48 31.70 7.70
N LEU A 10 1.10 31.02 6.72
CA LEU A 10 0.52 29.81 6.17
C LEU A 10 0.67 28.75 7.26
N GLY A 11 -0.40 28.56 8.03
CA GLY A 11 -0.69 27.25 8.64
C GLY A 11 -0.55 26.17 7.56
N GLU A 12 -0.17 24.94 7.88
CA GLU A 12 -0.81 24.11 8.91
C GLU A 12 0.22 23.17 9.57
N ASP A 13 0.11 23.05 10.89
CA ASP A 13 0.72 22.02 11.74
C ASP A 13 0.34 20.60 11.25
N LEU A 14 1.11 19.99 10.35
CA LEU A 14 0.90 18.60 9.92
C LEU A 14 1.95 17.61 10.46
N ASP A 15 2.95 18.07 11.22
CA ASP A 15 4.11 17.23 11.60
C ASP A 15 3.98 16.47 12.94
N GLN A 16 2.93 16.70 13.74
CA GLN A 16 2.86 16.13 15.10
C GLN A 16 2.37 14.67 15.18
N GLY A 17 1.97 14.04 14.07
CA GLY A 17 1.24 12.76 14.11
C GLY A 17 1.78 11.60 13.27
N ILE A 18 2.77 11.81 12.40
CA ILE A 18 3.18 10.76 11.46
C ILE A 18 4.22 9.85 12.10
N ARG A 19 3.77 8.67 12.55
CA ARG A 19 4.66 7.62 13.07
C ARG A 19 5.59 7.12 11.95
N ARG A 20 6.91 7.15 12.19
CA ARG A 20 7.91 6.53 11.32
C ARG A 20 7.62 5.03 11.21
N ILE A 21 7.37 4.55 9.99
CA ILE A 21 7.28 3.12 9.69
C ILE A 21 8.63 2.68 9.13
N SER A 22 9.21 1.63 9.71
CA SER A 22 10.39 0.95 9.16
C SER A 22 9.96 -0.35 8.50
N VAL A 23 10.27 -0.51 7.22
CA VAL A 23 10.00 -1.75 6.49
C VAL A 23 11.10 -2.75 6.84
N ALA A 24 10.76 -3.78 7.62
CA ALA A 24 11.67 -4.87 7.93
C ALA A 24 11.62 -5.93 6.82
N GLY A 25 12.68 -6.01 6.01
CA GLY A 25 12.82 -7.03 4.97
C GLY A 25 12.19 -6.61 3.63
N PHE A 26 13.05 -6.31 2.66
CA PHE A 26 12.66 -6.16 1.25
C PHE A 26 13.25 -7.32 0.47
N VAL A 27 12.42 -7.99 -0.33
CA VAL A 27 12.83 -9.14 -1.13
C VAL A 27 12.30 -8.97 -2.56
N ILE A 28 13.18 -9.15 -3.55
CA ILE A 28 12.81 -9.19 -4.96
C ILE A 28 12.65 -10.65 -5.37
N LEU A 29 11.49 -11.00 -5.91
CA LEU A 29 11.20 -12.34 -6.45
C LEU A 29 10.93 -12.23 -7.95
N ARG A 30 11.57 -13.11 -8.75
CA ARG A 30 11.25 -13.27 -10.18
C ARG A 30 10.30 -14.44 -10.35
N GLY A 31 9.23 -14.25 -11.11
CA GLY A 31 8.26 -15.29 -11.41
C GLY A 31 7.00 -14.73 -12.07
N HIS A 32 6.01 -15.60 -12.27
CA HIS A 32 4.71 -15.22 -12.78
C HIS A 32 3.78 -14.81 -11.64
N PHE A 33 3.27 -13.59 -11.72
CA PHE A 33 2.28 -13.09 -10.78
C PHE A 33 0.91 -13.76 -11.03
N GLY A 34 0.24 -14.19 -9.95
CA GLY A 34 -1.10 -14.78 -10.00
C GLY A 34 -1.48 -15.52 -8.71
N PRO A 35 -2.67 -16.17 -8.68
CA PRO A 35 -3.22 -16.81 -7.48
C PRO A 35 -2.29 -17.83 -6.84
N LYS A 36 -1.61 -18.62 -7.69
CA LYS A 36 -0.65 -19.65 -7.25
C LYS A 36 0.50 -19.04 -6.45
N LEU A 37 1.10 -17.95 -6.95
CA LEU A 37 2.21 -17.28 -6.27
C LEU A 37 1.75 -16.76 -4.90
N VAL A 38 0.59 -16.11 -4.83
CA VAL A 38 0.04 -15.60 -3.56
C VAL A 38 -0.18 -16.72 -2.54
N GLN A 39 -0.70 -17.87 -2.97
CA GLN A 39 -0.89 -19.02 -2.10
C GLN A 39 0.43 -19.59 -1.57
N GLU A 40 1.47 -19.66 -2.40
CA GLU A 40 2.80 -20.13 -1.99
C GLU A 40 3.45 -19.16 -1.00
N LEU A 41 3.37 -17.86 -1.26
CA LEU A 41 3.90 -16.82 -0.37
C LEU A 41 3.16 -16.79 0.98
N SER A 42 1.85 -17.00 0.98
CA SER A 42 1.03 -17.11 2.19
C SER A 42 1.47 -18.26 3.08
N LYS A 43 1.72 -19.43 2.49
CA LYS A 43 2.26 -20.60 3.21
C LYS A 43 3.68 -20.35 3.71
N LYS A 44 4.55 -19.80 2.85
CA LYS A 44 5.96 -19.59 3.14
C LYS A 44 6.19 -18.68 4.35
N TRP A 45 5.41 -17.62 4.48
CA TRP A 45 5.55 -16.64 5.55
C TRP A 45 4.50 -16.77 6.67
N GLY A 46 3.55 -17.71 6.54
CA GLY A 46 2.47 -17.88 7.51
C GLY A 46 1.51 -16.68 7.58
N ILE A 47 1.46 -15.87 6.51
CA ILE A 47 0.61 -14.67 6.44
C ILE A 47 -0.69 -15.06 5.73
N PRO A 48 -1.87 -14.88 6.34
CA PRO A 48 -3.12 -15.16 5.64
C PRO A 48 -3.33 -14.18 4.47
N LYS A 49 -3.89 -14.67 3.36
CA LYS A 49 -4.02 -13.92 2.09
C LYS A 49 -4.76 -12.58 2.25
N ASN A 50 -5.77 -12.51 3.12
CA ASN A 50 -6.54 -11.29 3.40
C ASN A 50 -5.76 -10.18 4.13
N PHE A 51 -4.57 -10.46 4.67
CA PHE A 51 -3.63 -9.47 5.21
C PHE A 51 -2.61 -8.99 4.17
N MET A 52 -2.60 -9.58 2.96
CA MET A 52 -1.69 -9.18 1.91
C MET A 52 -2.33 -8.11 1.02
N PHE A 53 -1.48 -7.17 0.60
CA PHE A 53 -1.81 -6.12 -0.36
C PHE A 53 -1.04 -6.36 -1.64
N ILE A 54 -1.69 -6.12 -2.77
CA ILE A 54 -1.10 -6.24 -4.10
C ILE A 54 -1.31 -4.91 -4.82
N GLY A 55 -0.23 -4.32 -5.35
CA GLY A 55 -0.36 -3.20 -6.27
C GLY A 55 -0.87 -3.68 -7.63
N SER A 56 -1.86 -3.00 -8.19
CA SER A 56 -2.36 -3.35 -9.52
C SER A 56 -1.25 -3.14 -10.58
N PRO A 57 -0.95 -4.13 -11.43
CA PRO A 57 0.02 -3.97 -12.52
C PRO A 57 -0.50 -3.04 -13.65
N GLY A 58 -1.69 -2.47 -13.53
CA GLY A 58 -2.31 -1.55 -14.49
C GLY A 58 -3.84 -1.70 -14.54
N ASP A 59 -4.48 -1.18 -15.59
CA ASP A 59 -5.94 -1.20 -15.77
C ASP A 59 -6.52 -2.61 -16.02
N HIS A 60 -5.67 -3.55 -16.42
CA HIS A 60 -6.06 -4.93 -16.70
C HIS A 60 -5.46 -5.86 -15.67
N PHE A 61 -6.30 -6.26 -14.72
CA PHE A 61 -6.00 -7.32 -13.78
C PHE A 61 -6.69 -8.61 -14.24
N PRO A 62 -5.95 -9.62 -14.75
CA PRO A 62 -6.54 -10.77 -15.43
C PRO A 62 -7.17 -11.81 -14.48
N TYR A 63 -7.12 -11.59 -13.16
CA TYR A 63 -7.61 -12.52 -12.15
C TYR A 63 -8.75 -11.89 -11.34
N GLY A 64 -9.80 -12.66 -11.05
CA GLY A 64 -10.81 -12.23 -10.09
C GLY A 64 -10.23 -12.12 -8.67
N LEU A 65 -10.68 -11.14 -7.89
CA LEU A 65 -10.25 -10.98 -6.49
C LEU A 65 -10.57 -12.21 -5.64
N GLN A 66 -11.67 -12.90 -5.97
CA GLN A 66 -12.07 -14.15 -5.34
C GLN A 66 -11.06 -15.27 -5.60
N GLU A 67 -10.55 -15.40 -6.82
CA GLU A 67 -9.55 -16.40 -7.20
C GLU A 67 -8.24 -16.19 -6.44
N MET A 68 -7.92 -14.94 -6.12
CA MET A 68 -6.74 -14.57 -5.35
C MET A 68 -6.89 -14.82 -3.84
N GLY A 69 -8.08 -15.23 -3.38
CA GLY A 69 -8.34 -15.61 -1.98
C GLY A 69 -8.50 -14.43 -1.02
N GLY A 70 -9.09 -13.32 -1.48
CA GLY A 70 -9.46 -12.19 -0.63
C GLY A 70 -8.33 -11.19 -0.32
N VAL A 71 -7.25 -11.22 -1.10
CA VAL A 71 -6.22 -10.15 -1.09
C VAL A 71 -6.82 -8.80 -1.44
N ARG A 72 -6.22 -7.74 -0.89
CA ARG A 72 -6.63 -6.36 -1.15
C ARG A 72 -5.79 -5.78 -2.28
N LEU A 73 -6.47 -5.28 -3.31
CA LEU A 73 -5.85 -4.55 -4.41
C LEU A 73 -5.69 -3.08 -4.02
N VAL A 74 -4.52 -2.52 -4.30
CA VAL A 74 -4.24 -1.08 -4.20
C VAL A 74 -4.05 -0.57 -5.63
N ILE A 75 -4.81 0.46 -6.00
CA ILE A 75 -4.80 1.13 -7.32
C ILE A 75 -4.18 2.50 -7.14
#